data_AF-A0A1B1P6U0-F1
#
_entry.id   AF-A0A1B1P6U0-F1
#
_cell.length_a   1.000
_cell.length_b   1.000
_cell.length_c   1.000
_cell.angle_alpha   90.00
_cell.angle_beta   90.00
_cell.angle_gamma   90.00
#
_symmetry.space_group_name_H-M   'P 1'
#
loop_
_entity.id
_entity.type
_entity.pdbx_description
1 polymer ?
#
loop_
_entity_poly.entity_id
_entity_poly.type
_entity_poly.pdbx_seq_one_letter_code
_entity_poly.pdbx_strand_id
1 'polypeptide(L)'
;MIKMVSVVPQPETVKTLREKMGMTETALGAVMGYELRAWQRKEAISDDLSQYNKTSLRPGEYNMLMLIAGVHPDYRLNRAFSPDDMVKDPATAEDVRRLRLALGLKHAEIAALFGYKPASWQTKEKAAQRGVKLKTGEFNFLLLLAGEHPSLQLVEKAK
;
A
#
# COMPACT_ATOMS: atom_id res chain seq x y z
N MET A 1 8.41 4.42 -16.34
CA MET A 1 8.27 5.28 -15.14
C MET A 1 7.09 4.76 -14.34
N ILE A 2 7.24 4.57 -13.03
CA ILE A 2 6.14 4.07 -12.17
C ILE A 2 5.05 5.14 -12.07
N LYS A 3 3.80 4.79 -12.39
CA LYS A 3 2.66 5.71 -12.40
C LYS A 3 1.88 5.62 -11.08
N MET A 4 2.08 6.60 -10.21
CA MET A 4 1.45 6.63 -8.89
C MET A 4 0.29 7.62 -8.85
N VAL A 5 -0.76 7.25 -8.14
CA VAL A 5 -1.74 8.20 -7.62
C VAL A 5 -1.23 8.72 -6.28
N SER A 6 -0.78 9.98 -6.23
CA SER A 6 -0.16 10.58 -5.04
C SER A 6 -1.13 11.36 -4.15
N VAL A 7 -2.41 11.44 -4.50
CA VAL A 7 -3.41 12.15 -3.70
C VAL A 7 -3.72 11.40 -2.41
N VAL A 8 -3.98 12.13 -1.33
CA VAL A 8 -4.55 11.57 -0.10
C VAL A 8 -6.06 11.39 -0.34
N PRO A 9 -6.60 10.17 -0.28
CA PRO A 9 -8.02 9.96 -0.55
C PRO A 9 -8.89 10.52 0.58
N GLN A 10 -10.10 10.95 0.21
CA GLN A 10 -11.15 11.26 1.16
C GLN A 10 -11.59 9.97 1.88
N PRO A 11 -11.96 10.03 3.18
CA PRO A 11 -12.45 8.86 3.92
C PRO A 11 -13.64 8.17 3.24
N GLU A 12 -14.55 8.95 2.65
CA GLU A 12 -15.70 8.43 1.89
C GLU A 12 -15.26 7.64 0.64
N THR A 13 -14.18 8.06 -0.01
CA THR A 13 -13.60 7.29 -1.14
C THR A 13 -13.07 5.95 -0.66
N VAL A 14 -12.38 5.91 0.49
CA VAL A 14 -11.88 4.66 1.08
C VAL A 14 -13.04 3.70 1.38
N LYS A 15 -14.09 4.23 2.01
CA LYS A 15 -15.32 3.49 2.32
C LYS A 15 -16.01 2.95 1.08
N THR A 16 -16.22 3.80 0.07
CA THR A 16 -16.86 3.41 -1.21
C THR A 16 -16.09 2.28 -1.89
N LEU A 17 -14.76 2.33 -1.91
CA LEU A 17 -13.94 1.26 -2.49
C LEU A 17 -14.08 -0.05 -1.74
N ARG A 18 -14.10 -0.01 -0.40
CA ARG A 18 -14.37 -1.19 0.43
C ARG A 18 -15.72 -1.82 0.10
N GLU A 19 -16.78 -1.02 0.06
CA GLU A 19 -18.15 -1.48 -0.18
C GLU A 19 -18.31 -2.05 -1.57
N LYS A 20 -17.68 -1.45 -2.58
CA LYS A 20 -17.62 -2.00 -3.94
C LYS A 20 -17.02 -3.41 -3.99
N MET A 21 -16.04 -3.70 -3.14
CA MET A 21 -15.45 -5.04 -3.03
C MET A 21 -16.29 -6.02 -2.19
N GLY A 22 -17.41 -5.57 -1.61
CA GLY A 22 -18.24 -6.38 -0.72
C GLY A 22 -17.54 -6.76 0.60
N MET A 23 -16.52 -6.02 1.01
CA MET A 23 -15.71 -6.35 2.19
C MET A 23 -16.22 -5.64 3.45
N THR A 24 -16.11 -6.34 4.59
CA THR A 24 -16.29 -5.71 5.90
C THR A 24 -15.06 -4.87 6.25
N GLU A 25 -15.22 -3.89 7.16
CA GLU A 25 -14.10 -3.08 7.66
C GLU A 25 -13.00 -3.94 8.28
N THR A 26 -13.38 -4.99 9.02
CA THR A 26 -12.43 -5.93 9.63
C THR A 26 -11.64 -6.68 8.55
N ALA A 27 -12.30 -7.18 7.51
CA ALA A 27 -11.66 -7.95 6.45
C ALA A 27 -10.67 -7.09 5.65
N LEU A 28 -11.08 -5.88 5.24
CA LEU A 28 -10.19 -4.98 4.50
C LEU A 28 -9.07 -4.44 5.39
N GLY A 29 -9.36 -4.12 6.65
CA GLY A 29 -8.35 -3.78 7.64
C GLY A 29 -7.26 -4.85 7.74
N ALA A 30 -7.65 -6.12 7.90
CA ALA A 30 -6.72 -7.24 7.97
C ALA A 30 -5.86 -7.37 6.70
N VAL A 31 -6.48 -7.28 5.51
CA VAL A 31 -5.76 -7.28 4.21
C VAL A 31 -4.70 -6.17 4.17
N MET A 32 -5.04 -4.97 4.63
CA MET A 32 -4.14 -3.82 4.60
C MET A 32 -3.12 -3.80 5.76
N GLY A 33 -3.21 -4.72 6.72
CA GLY A 33 -2.31 -4.80 7.89
C GLY A 33 -2.72 -3.88 9.05
N TYR A 34 -4.03 -3.73 9.26
CA TYR A 34 -4.65 -2.89 10.28
C TYR A 34 -5.67 -3.66 11.12
N GLU A 35 -5.63 -3.39 12.43
CA GLU A 35 -6.74 -3.72 13.32
C GLU A 35 -7.99 -2.90 12.98
N LEU A 36 -9.18 -3.44 13.27
CA LEU A 36 -10.47 -2.83 12.95
C LEU A 36 -10.55 -1.34 13.33
N ARG A 37 -10.28 -1.00 14.60
CA ARG A 37 -10.35 0.40 15.07
C ARG A 37 -9.38 1.33 14.34
N ALA A 38 -8.24 0.81 13.88
CA ALA A 38 -7.29 1.59 13.12
C ALA A 38 -7.74 1.81 11.68
N TRP A 39 -8.39 0.81 11.09
CA TRP A 39 -9.02 0.91 9.77
C TRP A 39 -10.22 1.87 9.78
N GLN A 40 -11.12 1.75 10.76
CA GLN A 40 -12.28 2.63 10.90
C GLN A 40 -11.93 4.12 10.93
N ARG A 41 -10.78 4.49 11.52
CA ARG A 41 -10.30 5.88 11.50
C ARG A 41 -9.93 6.38 10.10
N LYS A 42 -9.65 5.50 9.15
CA LYS A 42 -9.38 5.83 7.74
C LYS A 42 -10.64 6.05 6.92
N GLU A 43 -11.77 5.52 7.36
CA GLU A 43 -13.09 5.76 6.77
C GLU A 43 -13.90 6.84 7.52
N ALA A 44 -13.44 7.25 8.71
CA ALA A 44 -14.09 8.30 9.48
C ALA A 44 -13.89 9.70 8.86
N ILE A 45 -14.94 10.51 8.90
CA ILE A 45 -14.93 11.91 8.43
C ILE A 45 -13.77 12.67 9.09
N SER A 46 -12.99 13.38 8.29
CA SER A 46 -11.87 14.20 8.76
C SER A 46 -11.56 15.30 7.75
N ASP A 47 -11.37 16.52 8.25
CA ASP A 47 -10.92 17.66 7.44
C ASP A 47 -9.39 17.81 7.43
N ASP A 48 -8.67 17.07 8.29
CA ASP A 48 -7.20 17.07 8.37
C ASP A 48 -6.60 15.94 7.51
N LEU A 49 -6.63 16.16 6.20
CA LEU A 49 -6.15 15.21 5.21
C LEU A 49 -4.68 15.44 4.88
N SER A 50 -3.85 14.51 5.31
CA SER A 50 -2.41 14.55 5.07
C SER A 50 -1.84 13.14 5.01
N GLN A 51 -0.90 12.89 4.10
CA GLN A 51 -0.17 11.62 4.04
C GLN A 51 0.64 11.33 5.31
N TYR A 52 0.90 12.35 6.13
CA TYR A 52 1.56 12.20 7.43
C TYR A 52 0.58 11.94 8.58
N ASN A 53 -0.72 12.14 8.35
CA ASN A 53 -1.75 11.80 9.32
C ASN A 53 -1.98 10.29 9.33
N LYS A 54 -1.90 9.67 10.51
CA LYS A 54 -2.10 8.23 10.71
C LYS A 54 -3.54 7.78 10.41
N THR A 55 -4.50 8.70 10.40
CA THR A 55 -5.89 8.42 10.06
C THR A 55 -6.17 8.54 8.57
N SER A 56 -5.23 9.02 7.75
CA SER A 56 -5.37 9.00 6.30
C SER A 56 -4.67 7.77 5.70
N LEU A 57 -4.99 7.42 4.45
CA LEU A 57 -4.17 6.50 3.67
C LEU A 57 -2.99 7.24 3.06
N ARG A 58 -1.82 6.62 3.14
CA ARG A 58 -0.64 7.06 2.38
C ARG A 58 -0.80 6.69 0.89
N PRO A 59 -0.09 7.37 -0.03
CA PRO A 59 -0.03 6.99 -1.44
C PRO A 59 0.21 5.49 -1.66
N GLY A 60 1.19 4.87 -1.00
CA GLY A 60 1.45 3.43 -1.17
C GLY A 60 0.25 2.55 -0.79
N GLU A 61 -0.43 2.88 0.32
CA GLU A 61 -1.63 2.17 0.77
C GLU A 61 -2.80 2.39 -0.18
N TYR A 62 -2.99 3.62 -0.66
CA TYR A 62 -4.11 3.96 -1.53
C TYR A 62 -3.99 3.30 -2.90
N ASN A 63 -2.77 3.26 -3.48
CA ASN A 63 -2.55 2.57 -4.74
C ASN A 63 -2.82 1.07 -4.61
N MET A 64 -2.41 0.44 -3.49
CA MET A 64 -2.79 -0.94 -3.22
C MET A 64 -4.31 -1.13 -3.13
N LEU A 65 -5.00 -0.26 -2.38
CA LEU A 65 -6.46 -0.31 -2.25
C LEU A 65 -7.16 -0.21 -3.62
N MET A 66 -6.70 0.70 -4.48
CA MET A 66 -7.24 0.84 -5.83
C MET A 66 -6.98 -0.39 -6.71
N LEU A 67 -5.85 -1.07 -6.54
CA LEU A 67 -5.54 -2.30 -7.27
C LEU A 67 -6.45 -3.45 -6.86
N ILE A 68 -6.63 -3.68 -5.56
CA ILE A 68 -7.53 -4.74 -5.07
C ILE A 68 -9.00 -4.46 -5.41
N ALA A 69 -9.38 -3.18 -5.47
CA ALA A 69 -10.72 -2.76 -5.92
C ALA A 69 -10.87 -2.74 -7.46
N GLY A 70 -9.79 -2.98 -8.22
CA GLY A 70 -9.80 -3.00 -9.68
C GLY A 70 -10.01 -1.63 -10.35
N VAL A 71 -9.79 -0.53 -9.63
CA VAL A 71 -10.08 0.84 -10.10
C VAL A 71 -8.84 1.69 -10.38
N HIS A 72 -7.64 1.17 -10.13
CA HIS A 72 -6.42 1.94 -10.37
C HIS A 72 -6.36 2.46 -11.82
N PRO A 73 -6.04 3.74 -12.06
CA PRO A 73 -6.13 4.34 -13.39
C PRO A 73 -5.19 3.68 -14.41
N ASP A 74 -3.93 3.47 -14.03
CA ASP A 74 -2.90 2.99 -14.96
C ASP A 74 -2.59 1.49 -14.89
N TYR A 75 -2.97 0.83 -13.80
CA TYR A 75 -2.58 -0.54 -13.53
C TYR A 75 -3.80 -1.39 -13.19
N ARG A 76 -3.64 -2.71 -13.33
CA ARG A 76 -4.56 -3.72 -12.83
C ARG A 76 -3.78 -4.93 -12.35
N LEU A 77 -4.40 -5.75 -11.53
CA LEU A 77 -3.89 -7.09 -11.26
C LEU A 77 -4.16 -8.00 -12.46
N ASN A 78 -3.32 -9.02 -12.64
CA ASN A 78 -3.47 -10.02 -13.70
C ASN A 78 -4.77 -10.85 -13.58
N ARG A 79 -5.34 -10.96 -12.38
CA ARG A 79 -6.62 -11.60 -12.07
C ARG A 79 -7.35 -10.87 -10.95
N ALA A 80 -8.59 -11.28 -10.67
CA ALA A 80 -9.33 -10.79 -9.51
C ALA A 80 -8.59 -11.10 -8.21
N PHE A 81 -8.61 -10.14 -7.28
CA PHE A 81 -7.96 -10.24 -5.99
C PHE A 81 -8.72 -11.17 -5.04
N SER A 82 -8.00 -12.02 -4.31
CA SER A 82 -8.46 -12.73 -3.12
C SER A 82 -7.60 -12.34 -1.92
N PRO A 83 -8.16 -12.20 -0.69
CA PRO A 83 -7.37 -11.96 0.52
C PRO A 83 -6.23 -12.97 0.76
N ASP A 84 -6.37 -14.19 0.26
CA ASP A 84 -5.34 -15.23 0.37
C ASP A 84 -4.17 -15.04 -0.58
N ASP A 85 -4.29 -14.12 -1.54
CA ASP A 85 -3.17 -13.75 -2.42
C ASP A 85 -2.11 -12.93 -1.68
N MET A 86 -2.47 -12.29 -0.56
CA MET A 86 -1.57 -11.42 0.18
C MET A 86 -0.43 -12.19 0.82
N VAL A 87 0.79 -11.67 0.68
CA VAL A 87 1.91 -12.03 1.56
C VAL A 87 1.61 -11.46 2.95
N LYS A 88 1.32 -12.35 3.89
CA LYS A 88 0.92 -12.01 5.27
C LYS A 88 2.12 -11.85 6.21
N ASP A 89 3.26 -12.48 5.86
CA ASP A 89 4.49 -12.33 6.62
C ASP A 89 4.99 -10.88 6.59
N PRO A 90 5.41 -10.33 7.74
CA PRO A 90 5.95 -8.98 7.78
C PRO A 90 7.23 -8.86 6.94
N ALA A 91 7.36 -7.74 6.23
CA ALA A 91 8.58 -7.43 5.49
C ALA A 91 9.81 -7.43 6.40
N THR A 92 10.91 -8.00 5.92
CA THR A 92 12.23 -7.80 6.56
C THR A 92 12.88 -6.51 6.04
N ALA A 93 13.88 -6.02 6.78
CA ALA A 93 14.65 -4.86 6.34
C ALA A 93 15.42 -5.13 5.04
N GLU A 94 15.85 -6.39 4.87
CA GLU A 94 16.52 -6.86 3.66
C GLU A 94 15.55 -6.86 2.47
N ASP A 95 14.32 -7.35 2.65
CA ASP A 95 13.30 -7.32 1.58
C ASP A 95 13.06 -5.90 1.09
N VAL A 96 12.81 -4.95 2.00
CA VAL A 96 12.52 -3.56 1.63
C VAL A 96 13.70 -2.94 0.89
N ARG A 97 14.94 -3.20 1.34
CA ARG A 97 16.16 -2.70 0.68
C ARG A 97 16.33 -3.31 -0.71
N ARG A 98 16.19 -4.63 -0.80
CA ARG A 98 16.38 -5.42 -2.02
C ARG A 98 15.36 -5.01 -3.10
N LEU A 99 14.08 -4.91 -2.74
CA LEU A 99 13.00 -4.50 -3.65
C LEU A 99 13.19 -3.06 -4.16
N ARG A 100 13.57 -2.13 -3.28
CA ARG A 100 13.90 -0.77 -3.72
C ARG A 100 15.04 -0.76 -4.75
N LEU A 101 16.10 -1.54 -4.52
CA LEU A 101 17.23 -1.64 -5.43
C LEU A 101 16.84 -2.29 -6.75
N ALA A 102 15.97 -3.32 -6.74
CA ALA A 102 15.43 -3.95 -7.94
C ALA A 102 14.64 -2.95 -8.82
N LEU A 103 13.96 -1.98 -8.18
CA LEU A 103 13.29 -0.88 -8.87
C LEU A 103 14.23 0.23 -9.38
N GLY A 104 15.54 0.16 -9.05
CA GLY A 104 16.51 1.18 -9.40
C GLY A 104 16.32 2.52 -8.67
N LEU A 105 15.60 2.53 -7.55
CA LEU A 105 15.20 3.77 -6.86
C LEU A 105 16.15 4.15 -5.71
N LYS A 106 16.38 5.44 -5.57
CA LYS A 106 17.02 6.06 -4.39
C LYS A 106 16.02 6.13 -3.24
N HIS A 107 16.52 6.29 -2.01
CA HIS A 107 15.67 6.42 -0.82
C HIS A 107 14.65 7.55 -0.92
N ALA A 108 15.03 8.70 -1.48
CA ALA A 108 14.12 9.84 -1.61
C ALA A 108 12.98 9.55 -2.59
N GLU A 109 13.26 8.82 -3.67
CA GLU A 109 12.28 8.52 -4.72
C GLU A 109 11.24 7.53 -4.21
N ILE A 110 11.66 6.40 -3.62
CA ILE A 110 10.71 5.43 -3.06
C ILE A 110 9.92 6.01 -1.88
N ALA A 111 10.55 6.87 -1.06
CA ALA A 111 9.87 7.55 0.03
C ALA A 111 8.77 8.46 -0.51
N ALA A 112 9.05 9.24 -1.56
CA ALA A 112 8.06 10.07 -2.21
C ALA A 112 6.91 9.24 -2.81
N LEU A 113 7.21 8.13 -3.49
CA LEU A 113 6.19 7.23 -4.06
C LEU A 113 5.23 6.70 -2.99
N PHE A 114 5.74 6.34 -1.81
CA PHE A 114 4.93 5.79 -0.72
C PHE A 114 4.43 6.85 0.27
N GLY A 115 4.69 8.14 0.04
CA GLY A 115 4.30 9.25 0.93
C GLY A 115 5.01 9.25 2.30
N TYR A 116 6.28 8.88 2.33
CA TYR A 116 7.17 8.98 3.47
C TYR A 116 8.18 10.11 3.31
N LYS A 117 8.73 10.57 4.44
CA LYS A 117 9.99 11.32 4.44
C LYS A 117 11.16 10.36 4.17
N PRO A 118 12.22 10.75 3.46
CA PRO A 118 13.36 9.89 3.15
C PRO A 118 13.97 9.20 4.39
N ALA A 119 14.17 9.94 5.49
CA ALA A 119 14.67 9.39 6.75
C ALA A 119 13.74 8.32 7.35
N SER A 120 12.42 8.47 7.20
CA SER A 120 11.44 7.46 7.65
C SER A 120 11.43 6.22 6.77
N TRP A 121 11.85 6.32 5.51
CA TRP A 121 12.01 5.15 4.65
C TRP A 121 13.30 4.40 4.99
N GLN A 122 14.40 5.13 5.19
CA GLN A 122 15.70 4.54 5.54
C GLN A 122 15.65 3.67 6.80
N THR A 123 14.83 4.01 7.79
CA THR A 123 14.66 3.18 8.99
C THR A 123 13.98 1.84 8.71
N LYS A 124 13.24 1.70 7.60
CA LYS A 124 12.63 0.44 7.17
C LYS A 124 13.65 -0.54 6.58
N GLU A 125 14.79 -0.04 6.13
CA GLU A 125 15.89 -0.84 5.55
C GLU A 125 17.00 -1.17 6.57
N LYS A 126 16.76 -0.87 7.85
CA LYS A 126 17.66 -1.21 8.95
C LYS A 126 17.01 -2.24 9.84
N ALA A 127 17.79 -3.21 10.31
CA ALA A 127 17.32 -4.16 11.32
C ALA A 127 16.78 -3.41 12.55
N ALA A 128 15.58 -3.76 12.96
CA ALA A 128 14.91 -3.13 14.10
C ALA A 128 14.36 -4.21 15.03
N GLN A 129 14.54 -4.02 16.33
CA GLN A 129 14.05 -4.95 17.36
C GLN A 129 12.52 -5.17 17.31
N ARG A 130 11.77 -4.20 16.78
CA ARG A 130 10.30 -4.25 16.68
C ARG A 130 9.80 -4.53 15.26
N GLY A 131 10.65 -5.09 14.41
CA GLY A 131 10.34 -5.35 13.01
C GLY A 131 10.26 -4.08 12.15
N VAL A 132 10.10 -4.27 10.84
CA VAL A 132 9.95 -3.17 9.88
C VAL A 132 8.55 -2.59 10.00
N LYS A 133 8.46 -1.25 10.14
CA LYS A 133 7.18 -0.54 10.18
C LYS A 133 6.63 -0.27 8.78
N LEU A 134 6.47 -1.29 7.94
CA LEU A 134 5.81 -1.21 6.64
C LEU A 134 4.51 -2.02 6.71
N LYS A 135 3.39 -1.45 6.27
CA LYS A 135 2.11 -2.13 6.37
C LYS A 135 1.98 -3.24 5.34
N THR A 136 1.21 -4.27 5.65
CA THR A 136 1.01 -5.44 4.78
C THR A 136 0.56 -5.01 3.38
N GLY A 137 -0.40 -4.09 3.27
CA GLY A 137 -0.82 -3.53 1.98
C GLY A 137 0.32 -2.85 1.21
N GLU A 138 1.13 -2.02 1.89
CA GLU A 138 2.27 -1.34 1.26
C GLU A 138 3.37 -2.32 0.83
N PHE A 139 3.64 -3.35 1.63
CA PHE A 139 4.65 -4.35 1.30
C PHE A 139 4.24 -5.16 0.07
N ASN A 140 3.00 -5.61 0.00
CA ASN A 140 2.47 -6.31 -1.16
C ASN A 140 2.49 -5.42 -2.41
N PHE A 141 2.21 -4.13 -2.26
CA PHE A 141 2.34 -3.18 -3.37
C PHE A 141 3.80 -3.01 -3.82
N LEU A 142 4.76 -2.95 -2.90
CA LEU A 142 6.18 -2.91 -3.24
C LEU A 142 6.63 -4.17 -3.99
N LEU A 143 6.18 -5.35 -3.57
CA LEU A 143 6.40 -6.61 -4.27
C LEU A 143 5.83 -6.59 -5.69
N LEU A 144 4.60 -6.08 -5.85
CA LEU A 144 3.94 -5.95 -7.15
C LEU A 144 4.70 -5.03 -8.10
N LEU A 145 5.15 -3.87 -7.60
CA LEU A 145 5.95 -2.92 -8.39
C LEU A 145 7.26 -3.56 -8.86
N ALA A 146 7.91 -4.35 -8.00
CA ALA A 146 9.16 -5.03 -8.32
C ALA A 146 8.97 -6.29 -9.20
N GLY A 147 7.73 -6.71 -9.46
CA GLY A 147 7.42 -7.95 -10.19
C GLY A 147 7.73 -9.22 -9.38
N GLU A 148 7.81 -9.11 -8.05
CA GLU A 148 8.25 -10.19 -7.16
C GLU A 148 7.12 -10.76 -6.28
N HIS A 149 5.89 -10.27 -6.46
CA HIS A 149 4.77 -10.79 -5.71
C HIS A 149 4.46 -12.24 -6.12
N PRO A 150 4.35 -13.20 -5.18
CA PRO A 150 4.29 -14.63 -5.51
C PRO A 150 3.01 -15.04 -6.25
N SER A 151 1.88 -14.41 -5.93
CA SER A 151 0.55 -14.86 -6.40
C SER A 151 -0.11 -13.93 -7.43
N LEU A 152 0.43 -12.73 -7.63
CA LEU A 152 -0.22 -11.64 -8.36
C LEU A 152 0.83 -10.90 -9.19
N GLN A 153 0.40 -10.35 -10.31
CA GLN A 153 1.25 -9.54 -11.17
C GLN A 153 0.57 -8.21 -11.45
N LEU A 154 1.37 -7.14 -11.48
CA LEU A 154 0.93 -5.82 -11.89
C LEU A 154 0.99 -5.71 -13.42
N VAL A 155 -0.14 -5.40 -14.04
CA VAL A 155 -0.27 -5.24 -15.48
C VAL A 155 -0.60 -3.78 -15.78
N GLU A 156 0.21 -3.14 -16.61
CA GLU A 156 -0.09 -1.80 -17.13
C GLU A 156 -1.27 -1.87 -18.11
N LYS A 157 -2.24 -0.96 -17.94
CA LYS A 157 -3.37 -0.84 -18.85
C LYS A 157 -2.89 -0.23 -20.17
N ALA A 158 -3.30 -0.81 -21.27
CA ALA A 158 -3.18 -0.15 -22.57
C ALA A 158 -3.99 1.15 -22.52
N LYS A 159 -3.38 2.24 -23.02
CA LYS A 159 -4.09 3.52 -23.19
C LYS A 159 -5.15 3.41 -24.26
#